data_AF-A0A9W5NQK7-F1
#
_entry.id   AF-A0A9W5NQK7-F1
#
_cell.length_a   1.000
_cell.length_b   1.000
_cell.length_c   1.000
_cell.angle_alpha   90.00
_cell.angle_beta   90.00
_cell.angle_gamma   90.00
#
_symmetry.space_group_name_H-M   'P 1'
#
loop_
_entity.id
_entity.type
_entity.pdbx_description
1 polymer ?
#
loop_
_entity_poly.entity_id
_entity_poly.type
_entity_poly.pdbx_seq_one_letter_code
_entity_poly.pdbx_strand_id
1 'polypeptide(L)'
;MSASASNPLNINAPAVDYLLTVHVKKNGTVDIEGKHDGFPCYEFYKQTDFGPFELIHTHDFRETGDTAEALGGDMECSFKKTL
;
A
#
# COMPACT_ATOMS: atom_id res chain seq x y z
N MET A 1 7.61 -6.30 2.07
CA MET A 1 6.71 -6.80 1.02
C MET A 1 6.74 -5.83 -0.12
N SER A 2 6.88 -6.30 -1.36
CA SER A 2 6.84 -5.46 -2.56
C SER A 2 5.89 -6.08 -3.57
N ALA A 3 5.08 -5.26 -4.23
CA ALA A 3 4.30 -5.67 -5.39
C ALA A 3 4.49 -4.67 -6.52
N SER A 4 4.50 -5.22 -7.73
CA SER A 4 4.55 -4.48 -9.00
C SER A 4 3.76 -5.27 -10.03
N ALA A 5 2.68 -4.70 -10.57
CA ALA A 5 1.82 -5.39 -11.54
C ALA A 5 1.40 -4.46 -12.68
N SER A 6 1.81 -4.79 -13.91
CA SER A 6 1.43 -4.05 -15.11
C SER A 6 0.20 -4.65 -15.80
N ASN A 7 -0.41 -3.88 -16.70
CA ASN A 7 -1.54 -4.33 -17.51
C ASN A 7 -1.10 -5.34 -18.58
N PRO A 8 -1.54 -6.61 -18.55
CA PRO A 8 -1.10 -7.62 -19.50
C PRO A 8 -1.60 -7.39 -20.94
N LEU A 9 -2.60 -6.52 -21.13
CA LEU A 9 -3.14 -6.18 -22.45
C LEU A 9 -2.41 -5.00 -23.11
N ASN A 10 -1.61 -4.26 -22.35
CA ASN A 10 -0.84 -3.13 -22.85
C ASN A 10 0.55 -3.12 -22.20
N ILE A 11 1.54 -3.63 -22.95
CA ILE A 11 2.93 -3.74 -22.49
C ILE A 11 3.57 -2.39 -22.13
N ASN A 12 3.00 -1.27 -22.60
CA ASN A 12 3.49 0.07 -22.32
C ASN A 12 2.76 0.75 -21.16
N ALA A 13 1.76 0.11 -20.56
CA ALA A 13 1.09 0.66 -19.38
C ALA A 13 2.03 0.59 -18.16
N PRO A 14 2.07 1.64 -17.31
CA PRO A 14 2.81 1.58 -16.05
C PRO A 14 2.26 0.47 -15.13
N ALA A 15 3.11 -0.01 -14.23
CA ALA A 15 2.70 -0.94 -13.18
C ALA A 15 2.05 -0.18 -12.02
N VAL A 16 1.23 -0.88 -11.24
CA VAL A 16 0.89 -0.45 -9.89
C VAL A 16 1.94 -0.98 -8.93
N ASP A 17 2.43 -0.13 -8.03
CA ASP A 17 3.54 -0.40 -7.15
C ASP A 17 3.19 -0.12 -5.67
N TYR A 18 3.74 -0.97 -4.78
CA TYR A 18 3.88 -0.65 -3.35
C TYR A 18 5.10 -1.33 -2.74
N LEU A 19 5.64 -0.70 -1.70
CA LEU A 19 6.69 -1.24 -0.83
C LEU A 19 6.32 -1.05 0.63
N LEU A 20 6.27 -2.14 1.39
CA LEU A 20 6.11 -2.13 2.83
C LEU A 20 7.34 -2.72 3.53
N THR A 21 7.94 -1.93 4.41
CA THR A 21 8.91 -2.40 5.41
C THR A 21 8.16 -2.66 6.70
N VAL A 22 8.11 -3.92 7.14
CA VAL A 22 7.32 -4.36 8.29
C VAL A 22 8.22 -5.02 9.33
N HIS A 23 8.15 -4.54 10.57
CA HIS A 23 8.86 -5.12 11.71
C HIS A 23 7.84 -5.63 12.74
N VAL A 24 7.67 -6.96 12.82
CA VAL A 24 6.76 -7.61 13.77
C VAL A 24 7.50 -7.97 15.05
N LYS A 25 6.94 -7.59 16.21
CA LYS A 25 7.48 -7.90 17.54
C LYS A 25 6.76 -9.10 18.17
N LYS A 26 7.41 -9.76 19.13
CA LYS A 26 6.88 -10.95 19.82
C LYS A 26 5.56 -10.71 20.57
N ASN A 27 5.32 -9.47 21.00
CA ASN A 27 4.09 -9.07 21.70
C ASN A 27 2.94 -8.75 20.73
N GLY A 28 3.12 -8.97 19.42
CA GLY A 28 2.13 -8.66 18.40
C GLY A 28 2.17 -7.22 17.89
N THR A 29 3.00 -6.33 18.46
CA THR A 29 3.18 -4.97 17.92
C THR A 29 3.89 -5.00 16.57
N VAL A 30 3.46 -4.17 15.62
CA VAL A 30 4.04 -4.06 14.28
C VAL A 30 4.40 -2.60 14.00
N ASP A 31 5.65 -2.36 13.62
CA ASP A 31 6.10 -1.08 13.05
C ASP A 31 6.15 -1.20 11.53
N ILE A 32 5.50 -0.27 10.83
CA ILE A 32 5.30 -0.32 9.38
C ILE A 32 5.70 1.02 8.77
N GLU A 33 6.52 0.96 7.73
CA GLU A 33 6.79 2.08 6.82
C GLU A 33 6.40 1.64 5.41
N GLY A 34 5.50 2.37 4.77
CA GLY A 34 4.93 2.03 3.48
C GLY A 34 5.10 3.14 2.45
N LYS A 35 5.21 2.74 1.18
CA LYS A 35 5.12 3.58 -0.01
C LYS A 35 4.21 2.90 -1.04
N HIS A 36 3.44 3.69 -1.78
CA HIS A 36 2.61 3.20 -2.88
C HIS A 36 2.30 4.35 -3.86
N ASP A 37 1.80 4.01 -5.04
CA ASP A 37 1.34 4.99 -6.03
C ASP A 37 0.10 5.76 -5.55
N GLY A 38 -0.24 6.87 -6.21
CA GLY A 38 -1.45 7.63 -5.90
C GLY A 38 -2.75 6.94 -6.38
N PHE A 39 -2.65 5.92 -7.22
CA PHE A 39 -3.81 5.26 -7.84
C PHE A 39 -3.61 3.73 -7.94
N PRO A 40 -4.66 2.90 -7.76
CA PRO A 40 -6.03 3.22 -7.40
C PRO A 40 -6.18 3.36 -5.87
N CYS A 41 -7.00 2.51 -5.23
CA CYS A 41 -7.11 2.45 -3.78
C CYS A 41 -6.12 1.42 -3.19
N TYR A 42 -5.62 1.72 -2.00
CA TYR A 42 -4.77 0.81 -1.22
C TYR A 42 -5.37 0.57 0.15
N GLU A 43 -5.28 -0.66 0.65
CA GLU A 43 -5.76 -1.05 1.96
C GLU A 43 -4.82 -2.07 2.59
N PHE A 44 -4.42 -1.82 3.83
CA PHE A 44 -3.50 -2.68 4.57
C PHE A 44 -4.09 -3.01 5.93
N TYR A 45 -4.14 -4.30 6.26
CA TYR A 45 -4.72 -4.79 7.51
C TYR A 45 -3.75 -5.73 8.25
N LYS A 46 -3.89 -5.76 9.56
CA LYS A 46 -3.22 -6.69 10.47
C LYS A 46 -4.27 -7.57 11.13
N GLN A 47 -3.92 -8.81 11.40
CA GLN A 47 -4.69 -9.71 12.25
C GLN A 47 -3.73 -10.52 13.12
N THR A 48 -3.99 -10.57 14.42
CA THR A 48 -3.22 -11.37 15.39
C THR A 48 -4.14 -12.34 16.09
N ASP A 49 -3.65 -13.55 16.40
CA ASP A 49 -4.33 -14.56 17.19
C ASP A 49 -5.77 -14.88 16.72
N PHE A 50 -5.99 -14.88 15.40
CA PHE A 50 -7.31 -15.07 14.78
C PHE A 50 -8.40 -14.10 15.27
N GLY A 51 -8.01 -12.94 15.82
CA GLY A 51 -8.89 -11.87 16.24
C GLY A 51 -9.51 -11.09 15.06
N PRO A 52 -10.18 -9.96 15.32
CA PRO A 52 -10.66 -9.08 14.25
C PRO A 52 -9.50 -8.46 13.46
N PHE A 53 -9.76 -8.05 12.22
CA PHE A 53 -8.80 -7.25 11.45
C PHE A 53 -8.69 -5.83 12.02
N GLU A 54 -7.46 -5.35 12.10
CA GLU A 54 -7.11 -3.98 12.45
C GLU A 54 -6.62 -3.24 11.20
N LEU A 55 -7.18 -2.06 10.94
CA LEU A 55 -6.76 -1.21 9.82
C LEU A 55 -5.38 -0.60 10.10
N ILE A 56 -4.41 -0.85 9.22
CA ILE A 56 -3.10 -0.19 9.23
C ILE A 56 -3.19 1.16 8.54
N HIS A 57 -3.62 1.14 7.27
CA HIS A 57 -3.64 2.30 6.38
C HIS A 57 -4.61 2.06 5.22
N THR A 58 -5.28 3.12 4.78
CA THR A 58 -6.08 3.16 3.55
C THR A 58 -5.72 4.40 2.74
N HIS A 59 -5.73 4.26 1.43
CA HIS A 59 -5.68 5.36 0.47
C HIS A 59 -6.86 5.23 -0.48
N ASP A 60 -7.66 6.28 -0.61
CA ASP A 60 -8.73 6.39 -1.61
C ASP A 60 -8.42 7.56 -2.55
N PHE A 61 -8.04 7.24 -3.79
CA PHE A 61 -7.66 8.23 -4.80
C PHE A 61 -8.76 9.28 -5.05
N ARG A 62 -10.03 8.97 -4.75
CA ARG A 62 -11.15 9.91 -4.92
C ARG A 62 -11.16 11.00 -3.85
N GLU A 63 -10.55 10.76 -2.69
CA GLU A 63 -10.40 11.74 -1.62
C GLU A 63 -9.21 12.68 -1.88
N THR A 64 -8.13 12.15 -2.47
CA THR A 64 -6.91 12.91 -2.80
C THR A 64 -6.98 13.59 -4.16
N GLY A 65 -7.88 13.13 -5.04
CA GLY A 65 -8.02 13.64 -6.41
C GLY A 65 -7.00 13.07 -7.39
N ASP A 66 -6.29 12.01 -7.01
CA ASP A 66 -5.35 11.31 -7.88
C ASP A 66 -6.07 10.65 -9.06
N THR A 67 -5.35 10.44 -10.15
CA THR A 67 -5.89 9.89 -11.40
C THR A 67 -5.04 8.71 -11.86
N ALA A 68 -5.43 8.04 -12.95
CA ALA A 68 -4.69 6.88 -13.46
C ALA A 68 -3.24 7.23 -13.87
N GLU A 69 -2.96 8.51 -14.13
CA GLU A 69 -1.60 9.04 -14.36
C GLU A 69 -0.68 8.81 -13.15
N ALA A 70 -1.21 8.76 -11.93
CA ALA A 70 -0.44 8.54 -10.71
C ALA A 70 0.07 7.10 -10.55
N LEU A 71 -0.26 6.18 -11.46
CA LEU A 71 0.39 4.86 -11.60
C LEU A 71 1.81 4.96 -12.17
N GLY A 72 2.11 6.03 -12.92
CA GLY A 72 3.41 6.22 -13.53
C GLY A 72 4.33 7.03 -12.64
N GLY A 73 5.65 6.81 -12.75
CA GLY A 73 6.65 7.58 -12.02
C GLY A 73 7.10 6.90 -10.73
N ASP A 74 7.40 7.71 -9.71
CA ASP A 74 7.78 7.22 -8.38
C ASP A 74 6.53 7.04 -7.50
N MET A 75 6.58 6.11 -6.53
CA MET A 75 5.53 5.98 -5.50
C MET A 75 5.43 7.27 -4.66
N GLU A 76 4.40 8.08 -4.91
CA GLU A 76 4.24 9.42 -4.33
C GLU A 76 3.68 9.40 -2.90
N CYS A 77 2.90 8.37 -2.56
CA CYS A 77 2.28 8.25 -1.24
C CYS A 77 3.20 7.48 -0.28
N SER A 78 3.32 7.97 0.96
CA SER A 78 4.04 7.27 2.02
C SER A 78 3.35 7.37 3.37
N PHE A 79 3.50 6.34 4.20
CA PHE A 79 2.93 6.30 5.53
C PHE A 79 3.83 5.58 6.54
N LYS A 80 3.65 5.91 7.82
CA LYS A 80 4.28 5.22 8.95
C LYS A 80 3.23 4.92 10.02
N LYS A 81 3.21 3.68 10.51
CA LYS A 81 2.22 3.22 11.49
C LYS A 81 2.86 2.27 12.50
N THR A 82 2.46 2.39 13.77
CA THR A 82 2.73 1.40 14.82
C THR A 82 1.39 0.91 15.37
N LEU A 83 1.21 -0.41 15.42
CA LEU A 83 0.03 -1.10 15.98
C LEU A 83 0.47 -2.26 16.88
#